data_AF-A0A9N9S9V9-F1
#
_entry.id   AF-A0A9N9S9V9-F1
#
_cell.length_a   1.000
_cell.length_b   1.000
_cell.length_c   1.000
_cell.angle_alpha   90.00
_cell.angle_beta   90.00
_cell.angle_gamma   90.00
#
_symmetry.space_group_name_H-M   'P 1'
#
loop_
_entity.id
_entity.type
_entity.pdbx_description
1 polymer ?
#
loop_
_entity_poly.entity_id
_entity_poly.type
_entity_poly.pdbx_seq_one_letter_code
_entity_poly.pdbx_strand_id
1 'polypeptide(L)'
;MSKDPKVSVNIEYCTVCGFKRQCQELKDFLNKLIPEVKVECNIGRRGSFEVKINETLVHSKLKTFAFPDYDDLADNVRNCLNGKDMKVPIKQQELIDIETFLLCLD
;
A
#
# COMPACT_ATOMS: atom_id res chain seq x y z
N MET A 1 -27.52 -11.08 4.03
CA MET A 1 -26.79 -9.84 4.40
C MET A 1 -25.38 -10.01 3.90
N SER A 2 -25.06 -9.40 2.76
CA SER A 2 -23.75 -9.52 2.14
C SER A 2 -22.70 -8.86 3.06
N LYS A 3 -21.78 -9.65 3.59
CA LYS A 3 -20.59 -9.17 4.31
C LYS A 3 -19.53 -8.73 3.29
N ASP A 4 -19.90 -7.87 2.37
CA ASP A 4 -18.91 -7.31 1.45
C ASP A 4 -18.07 -6.30 2.24
N PRO A 5 -16.73 -6.43 2.23
CA PRO A 5 -15.86 -5.50 2.93
C PRO A 5 -16.06 -4.10 2.34
N LYS A 6 -16.43 -3.14 3.19
CA LYS A 6 -16.76 -1.76 2.81
C LYS A 6 -15.56 -0.98 2.25
N VAL A 7 -14.35 -1.45 2.53
CA VAL A 7 -13.09 -0.82 2.10
C VAL A 7 -12.14 -1.89 1.57
N SER A 8 -11.60 -1.64 0.37
CA SER A 8 -10.56 -2.45 -0.25
C SER A 8 -9.23 -1.69 -0.30
N VAL A 9 -8.13 -2.41 -0.12
CA VAL A 9 -6.77 -1.92 -0.33
C VAL A 9 -6.17 -2.73 -1.47
N ASN A 10 -5.83 -2.06 -2.55
CA ASN A 10 -5.19 -2.67 -3.71
C ASN A 10 -3.71 -2.24 -3.75
N ILE A 11 -2.82 -3.21 -3.74
CA ILE A 11 -1.38 -2.98 -3.81
C ILE A 11 -0.88 -3.55 -5.14
N GLU A 12 -0.52 -2.68 -6.07
CA GLU A 12 0.21 -3.06 -7.28
C GLU A 12 1.70 -3.11 -6.95
N TYR A 13 2.43 -4.17 -7.32
CA TYR A 13 3.85 -4.30 -7.03
C TYR A 13 4.67 -4.92 -8.19
N CYS A 14 5.93 -4.51 -8.27
CA CYS A 14 6.93 -5.06 -9.17
C CYS A 14 7.39 -6.46 -8.73
N THR A 15 7.15 -7.49 -9.55
CA THR A 15 7.61 -8.86 -9.27
C THR A 15 9.12 -9.03 -9.47
N VAL A 16 9.68 -8.45 -10.54
CA VAL A 16 11.12 -8.55 -10.86
C VAL A 16 12.01 -7.83 -9.83
N CYS A 17 11.45 -6.86 -9.11
CA CYS A 17 12.12 -6.13 -8.04
C CYS A 17 12.04 -6.85 -6.67
N GLY A 18 11.37 -8.00 -6.60
CA GLY A 18 11.21 -8.76 -5.36
C GLY A 18 10.16 -8.20 -4.38
N PHE A 19 9.32 -7.24 -4.78
CA PHE A 19 8.41 -6.53 -3.88
C PHE A 19 7.19 -7.34 -3.41
N LYS A 20 7.11 -8.62 -3.80
CA LYS A 20 6.09 -9.54 -3.32
C LYS A 20 6.11 -9.68 -1.79
N ARG A 21 7.31 -9.71 -1.20
CA ARG A 21 7.46 -9.83 0.26
C ARG A 21 6.85 -8.62 0.97
N GLN A 22 7.19 -7.42 0.54
CA GLN A 22 6.67 -6.16 1.08
C GLN A 22 5.14 -6.07 0.93
N CYS A 23 4.58 -6.56 -0.18
CA CYS A 23 3.12 -6.62 -0.34
C CYS A 23 2.48 -7.55 0.70
N GLN A 24 3.07 -8.73 0.92
CA GLN A 24 2.57 -9.69 1.89
C GLN A 24 2.71 -9.19 3.34
N GLU A 25 3.82 -8.56 3.68
CA GLU A 25 4.05 -7.93 4.99
C GLU A 25 3.01 -6.85 5.28
N LEU A 26 2.75 -5.95 4.32
CA LEU A 26 1.71 -4.93 4.47
C LEU A 26 0.31 -5.53 4.57
N LYS A 27 0.02 -6.56 3.76
CA LYS A 27 -1.25 -7.29 3.83
C LYS A 27 -1.47 -7.93 5.19
N ASP A 28 -0.48 -8.61 5.74
CA ASP A 28 -0.57 -9.27 7.03
C ASP A 28 -0.70 -8.26 8.17
N PHE A 29 0.03 -7.15 8.09
CA PHE A 29 -0.10 -6.03 9.01
C PHE A 29 -1.55 -5.48 9.03
N LEU A 30 -2.11 -5.15 7.87
CA LEU A 30 -3.47 -4.60 7.77
C LEU A 30 -4.53 -5.61 8.20
N ASN A 31 -4.43 -6.88 7.79
CA ASN A 31 -5.40 -7.91 8.18
C ASN A 31 -5.39 -8.17 9.69
N LYS A 32 -4.22 -8.10 10.33
CA LYS A 32 -4.10 -8.23 11.80
C LYS A 32 -4.74 -7.05 12.52
N LEU A 33 -4.59 -5.84 11.98
CA LEU A 33 -5.01 -4.60 12.62
C LEU A 33 -6.47 -4.23 12.33
N ILE A 34 -6.97 -4.59 11.14
CA ILE A 34 -8.28 -4.24 10.60
C ILE A 34 -8.86 -5.46 9.87
N PRO A 35 -9.40 -6.48 10.59
CA PRO A 35 -9.81 -7.75 9.98
C PRO A 35 -10.94 -7.66 8.94
N GLU A 36 -11.65 -6.53 8.88
CA GLU A 36 -12.73 -6.23 7.95
C GLU A 36 -12.28 -5.64 6.60
N VAL A 37 -11.00 -5.29 6.46
CA VAL A 37 -10.47 -4.75 5.20
C VAL A 37 -10.13 -5.88 4.22
N LYS A 38 -10.39 -5.65 2.93
CA LYS A 38 -9.94 -6.56 1.87
C LYS A 38 -8.62 -6.07 1.30
N VAL A 39 -7.54 -6.84 1.43
CA VAL A 39 -6.23 -6.50 0.84
C VAL A 39 -5.85 -7.44 -0.30
N GLU A 40 -5.58 -6.87 -1.47
CA GLU A 40 -5.19 -7.59 -2.68
C GLU A 40 -3.81 -7.12 -3.18
N CYS A 41 -2.98 -8.09 -3.56
CA CYS A 41 -1.66 -7.88 -4.14
C CYS A 41 -1.71 -8.21 -5.63
N ASN A 42 -1.45 -7.23 -6.49
CA ASN A 42 -1.50 -7.37 -7.94
C ASN A 42 -0.14 -7.09 -8.57
N ILE A 43 0.18 -7.79 -9.65
CA ILE A 43 1.45 -7.62 -10.35
C ILE A 43 1.39 -6.34 -11.19
N GLY A 44 2.41 -5.50 -11.06
CA GLY A 44 2.58 -4.25 -11.78
C GLY A 44 3.82 -4.17 -12.65
N ARG A 45 4.11 -2.96 -13.11
CA ARG A 45 5.30 -2.65 -13.91
C ARG A 45 6.57 -2.58 -13.06
N ARG A 46 7.74 -2.46 -13.71
CA ARG A 46 9.03 -2.30 -13.04
C ARG A 46 9.00 -1.12 -12.07
N GLY A 47 9.57 -1.31 -10.88
CA GLY A 47 9.67 -0.31 -9.82
C GLY A 47 8.38 0.01 -9.08
N SER A 48 7.22 -0.51 -9.51
CA SER A 48 5.93 -0.13 -8.92
C SER A 48 5.74 -0.69 -7.50
N PHE A 49 5.20 0.16 -6.64
CA PHE A 49 4.57 -0.21 -5.38
C PHE A 49 3.48 0.85 -5.14
N GLU A 50 2.33 0.64 -5.74
CA GLU A 50 1.24 1.61 -5.81
C GLU A 50 0.11 1.14 -4.91
N VAL A 51 -0.33 1.99 -3.99
CA VAL A 51 -1.37 1.62 -3.02
C VAL A 51 -2.59 2.47 -3.27
N LYS A 52 -3.72 1.79 -3.46
CA LYS A 52 -5.05 2.40 -3.51
C LYS A 52 -5.89 1.95 -2.32
N ILE A 53 -6.67 2.88 -1.77
CA ILE A 53 -7.81 2.57 -0.92
C ILE A 53 -9.06 2.82 -1.78
N ASN A 54 -9.84 1.77 -2.03
CA ASN A 54 -10.85 1.74 -3.08
C ASN A 54 -10.23 2.22 -4.41
N GLU A 55 -10.77 3.28 -5.01
CA GLU A 55 -10.26 3.85 -6.26
C GLU A 55 -9.22 4.97 -6.07
N THR A 56 -8.94 5.38 -4.84
CA THR A 56 -8.05 6.51 -4.56
C THR A 56 -6.61 6.05 -4.40
N LEU A 57 -5.71 6.52 -5.26
CA LEU A 57 -4.26 6.33 -5.13
C LEU A 57 -3.73 7.13 -3.93
N VAL A 58 -3.33 6.43 -2.87
CA VAL A 58 -2.83 7.06 -1.63
C VAL A 58 -1.31 7.09 -1.57
N HIS A 59 -0.62 6.18 -2.25
CA HIS A 59 0.83 6.12 -2.33
C HIS A 59 1.32 5.65 -3.70
N SER A 60 2.46 6.20 -4.14
CA SER A 60 3.13 5.82 -5.37
C SER A 60 4.64 5.74 -5.18
N LYS A 61 5.21 4.54 -5.20
CA LYS A 61 6.66 4.39 -5.12
C LYS A 61 7.36 4.97 -6.35
N LEU A 62 6.72 4.93 -7.52
CA LEU A 62 7.32 5.52 -8.73
C LEU A 62 7.43 7.04 -8.66
N LYS A 63 6.58 7.72 -7.89
CA LYS A 63 6.68 9.16 -7.66
C LYS A 63 7.58 9.52 -6.49
N THR A 64 7.59 8.68 -5.47
CA THR A 64 8.13 9.03 -4.16
C THR A 64 9.44 8.32 -3.83
N PHE A 65 9.80 7.30 -4.63
CA PHE A 65 10.96 6.42 -4.51
C PHE A 65 11.06 5.59 -3.22
N ALA A 66 10.10 5.71 -2.30
CA ALA A 66 10.05 4.95 -1.05
C ALA A 66 8.78 4.10 -0.94
N PHE A 67 8.74 3.21 0.05
CA PHE A 67 7.54 2.46 0.42
C PHE A 67 6.58 3.32 1.27
N PRO A 68 5.29 2.95 1.36
CA PRO A 68 4.34 3.66 2.22
C PRO A 68 4.64 3.45 3.69
N ASP A 69 4.35 4.45 4.52
CA ASP A 69 4.24 4.27 5.96
C ASP A 69 3.01 3.42 6.29
N TYR A 70 3.19 2.37 7.08
CA TYR A 70 2.13 1.38 7.31
C TYR A 70 1.07 1.90 8.28
N ASP A 71 1.47 2.67 9.29
CA ASP A 71 0.55 3.22 10.28
C ASP A 71 -0.33 4.31 9.66
N ASP A 72 0.25 5.21 8.85
CA ASP A 72 -0.50 6.26 8.16
C ASP A 72 -1.48 5.69 7.12
N LEU A 73 -1.10 4.58 6.46
CA LEU A 73 -2.02 3.82 5.60
C LEU A 73 -3.17 3.21 6.41
N ALA A 74 -2.89 2.56 7.55
CA ALA A 74 -3.91 1.98 8.41
C ALA A 74 -4.90 3.03 8.95
N ASP A 75 -4.40 4.21 9.31
CA ASP A 75 -5.24 5.32 9.75
C ASP A 75 -6.19 5.79 8.64
N ASN A 76 -5.73 5.86 7.39
CA ASN A 76 -6.60 6.16 6.26
C ASN A 76 -7.63 5.06 5.98
N VAL A 77 -7.27 3.79 6.12
CA VAL A 77 -8.23 2.67 6.02
C VAL A 77 -9.33 2.83 7.08
N ARG A 78 -8.96 3.14 8.33
CA ARG A 78 -9.93 3.41 9.41
C ARG A 78 -10.78 4.64 9.13
N ASN A 79 -10.20 5.71 8.60
CA ASN A 79 -10.96 6.90 8.23
C ASN A 79 -12.01 6.55 7.17
N CYS A 80 -11.62 5.82 6.13
CA CYS A 80 -12.52 5.39 5.07
C CYS A 80 -13.66 4.49 5.61
N LEU A 81 -13.36 3.52 6.48
CA LEU A 81 -14.36 2.66 7.12
C LEU A 81 -15.42 3.48 7.90
N ASN A 82 -14.95 4.50 8.62
CA ASN A 82 -15.76 5.41 9.42
C ASN A 82 -16.41 6.55 8.61
N GLY A 83 -16.24 6.60 7.29
CA GLY A 83 -16.78 7.66 6.44
C GLY A 83 -16.13 9.03 6.66
N LYS A 84 -14.89 9.05 7.14
CA LYS A 84 -14.07 10.26 7.31
C LYS A 84 -13.13 10.43 6.11
N ASP A 85 -12.68 11.67 5.92
CA ASP A 85 -11.70 11.99 4.87
C ASP A 85 -10.35 11.31 5.11
N MET A 86 -9.73 10.90 4.01
CA MET A 86 -8.37 10.35 4.00
C MET A 86 -7.34 11.47 3.80
N LYS A 87 -6.16 11.31 4.39
CA LYS A 87 -5.01 12.19 4.16
C LYS A 87 -4.21 11.67 2.98
N VAL A 88 -4.19 12.40 1.86
CA VAL A 88 -3.50 11.98 0.63
C VAL A 88 -2.51 13.07 0.18
N PRO A 89 -1.24 12.74 -0.14
CA PRO A 89 -0.63 11.41 -0.05
C PRO A 89 -0.39 10.97 1.40
N ILE A 90 -0.29 9.66 1.64
CA ILE A 90 0.20 9.14 2.93
C ILE A 90 1.71 9.33 3.07
N LYS A 91 2.19 9.31 4.30
CA LYS A 91 3.61 9.30 4.63
C LYS A 91 4.33 8.11 4.00
N GLN A 92 5.63 8.27 3.90
CA GLN A 92 6.56 7.28 3.37
C GLN A 92 7.40 6.70 4.51
N GLN A 93 7.83 5.46 4.37
CA GLN A 93 8.91 4.93 5.20
C GLN A 93 10.21 5.67 4.89
N GLU A 94 11.04 5.88 5.90
CA GLU A 94 12.39 6.39 5.71
C GLU A 94 13.19 5.42 4.82
N LEU A 95 13.96 5.97 3.86
CA LEU A 95 14.80 5.17 2.97
C LEU A 95 15.97 4.60 3.77
N ILE A 96 15.91 3.31 4.11
CA ILE A 96 16.99 2.64 4.87
C ILE A 96 18.08 2.09 3.92
N ASP A 97 17.83 2.01 2.61
CA ASP A 97 18.69 1.25 1.71
C ASP A 97 18.87 1.88 0.32
N ILE A 98 20.11 2.27 0.02
CA ILE A 98 20.55 2.82 -1.27
C ILE A 98 20.46 1.75 -2.38
N GLU A 99 20.58 0.45 -2.05
CA GLU A 99 20.50 -0.63 -3.05
C GLU A 99 19.08 -0.74 -3.65
N THR A 100 18.04 -0.60 -2.82
CA THR A 100 16.65 -0.59 -3.27
C THR A 100 16.31 0.61 -4.17
N PHE A 101 17.00 1.75 -3.99
CA PHE A 101 16.87 2.92 -4.86
C PHE A 101 17.45 2.64 -6.26
N LEU A 102 18.64 2.03 -6.33
CA LEU A 102 19.31 1.71 -7.60
C LEU A 102 18.58 0.63 -8.40
N LEU A 103 17.87 -0.31 -7.76
CA LEU A 103 17.06 -1.31 -8.46
C LEU A 103 15.84 -0.70 -9.20
N CYS A 104 15.43 0.51 -8.81
CA CYS A 104 14.30 1.24 -9.39
C CYS A 104 14.71 2.35 -10.36
N LEU A 105 16.00 2.68 -10.44
CA LEU A 105 16.52 3.60 -11.45
C LEU A 105 16.95 2.75 -12.66
N ASP A 106 16.15 2.81 -13.72
CA ASP A 106 16.61 2.40 -15.04
C ASP A 106 17.80 3.28 -15.49
#